data_AF-A0A7L7KXM3-F1
#
_entry.id   AF-A0A7L7KXM3-F1
#
_cell.length_a   1.000
_cell.length_b   1.000
_cell.length_c   1.000
_cell.angle_alpha   90.00
_cell.angle_beta   90.00
_cell.angle_gamma   90.00
#
_symmetry.space_group_name_H-M   'P 1'
#
loop_
_entity.id
_entity.type
_entity.pdbx_description
1 polymer ?
#
loop_
_entity_poly.entity_id
_entity_poly.type
_entity_poly.pdbx_seq_one_letter_code
_entity_poly.pdbx_strand_id
1 'polypeptide(L)'
;MKKYKLKLHYTADELQELKELSKDYRSPINALHQIIIVASCDDPLRNLRAKYFEIKHEDEFDFMTDINNAVMGTAVFPNKLYIVHDTNTNSVIYHDDINNKLIWAPLCFYRPVKNTKEEWLAINPAYEPMLEKVEN
;
A
#
# COMPACT_ATOMS: atom_id res chain seq x y z
N MET A 1 2.34 -14.59 -15.81
CA MET A 1 1.02 -14.56 -15.13
C MET A 1 0.51 -13.12 -15.14
N LYS A 2 -0.75 -12.88 -15.53
CA LYS A 2 -1.31 -11.52 -15.59
C LYS A 2 -1.47 -10.95 -14.18
N LYS A 3 -1.17 -9.67 -14.00
CA LYS A 3 -1.31 -8.93 -12.74
C LYS A 3 -2.54 -8.02 -12.79
N TYR A 4 -3.23 -7.83 -11.67
CA TYR A 4 -4.49 -7.09 -11.56
C TYR A 4 -4.41 -6.05 -10.45
N LYS A 5 -4.82 -4.80 -10.73
CA LYS A 5 -4.97 -3.78 -9.68
C LYS A 5 -6.10 -4.16 -8.74
N LEU A 6 -5.96 -3.78 -7.48
CA LEU A 6 -7.05 -3.85 -6.52
C LEU A 6 -8.20 -2.95 -6.98
N LYS A 7 -9.43 -3.46 -6.87
CA LYS A 7 -10.63 -2.76 -7.28
C LYS A 7 -11.18 -1.86 -6.19
N LEU A 8 -11.06 -2.27 -4.93
CA LEU A 8 -11.46 -1.46 -3.80
C LEU A 8 -10.30 -0.63 -3.26
N HIS A 9 -10.65 0.43 -2.53
CA HIS A 9 -9.71 1.21 -1.75
C HIS A 9 -9.45 0.52 -0.41
N TYR A 10 -8.19 0.31 -0.09
CA TYR A 10 -7.77 -0.33 1.16
C TYR A 10 -6.91 0.57 2.02
N THR A 11 -7.08 0.50 3.34
CA THR A 11 -6.20 1.16 4.32
C THR A 11 -4.85 0.46 4.40
N ALA A 12 -3.88 1.07 5.09
CA ALA A 12 -2.55 0.48 5.25
C ALA A 12 -2.59 -0.89 5.94
N ASP A 13 -3.47 -1.05 6.94
CA ASP A 13 -3.61 -2.29 7.70
C ASP A 13 -4.32 -3.37 6.86
N GLU A 14 -5.40 -3.03 6.16
CA GLU A 14 -6.07 -3.96 5.24
C GLU A 14 -5.14 -4.44 4.11
N LEU A 15 -4.30 -3.54 3.57
CA LEU A 15 -3.29 -3.90 2.57
C LEU A 15 -2.22 -4.84 3.13
N GLN A 16 -1.89 -4.73 4.43
CA GLN A 16 -0.98 -5.64 5.10
C GLN A 16 -1.62 -7.03 5.22
N GLU A 17 -2.87 -7.10 5.69
CA GLU A 17 -3.62 -8.35 5.80
C GLU A 17 -3.78 -9.05 4.43
N LEU A 18 -4.12 -8.30 3.38
CA LEU A 18 -4.22 -8.87 2.01
C LEU A 18 -2.90 -9.49 1.54
N LYS A 19 -1.75 -8.89 1.88
CA LYS A 19 -0.44 -9.43 1.49
C LYS A 19 -0.13 -10.73 2.22
N GLU A 20 -0.58 -10.85 3.46
CA GLU A 20 -0.41 -12.04 4.28
C GLU A 20 -1.27 -13.20 3.80
N LEU A 21 -2.42 -12.93 3.14
CA LEU A 21 -3.26 -13.98 2.58
C LEU A 21 -2.51 -14.93 1.62
N SER A 22 -1.58 -14.41 0.83
CA SER A 22 -0.77 -15.21 -0.10
C SER A 22 0.19 -16.18 0.59
N LYS A 23 0.51 -15.92 1.87
CA LYS A 23 1.42 -16.74 2.68
C LYS A 23 0.65 -17.83 3.40
N ASP A 24 -0.50 -17.46 3.96
CA ASP A 24 -1.23 -18.31 4.90
C ASP A 24 -2.35 -19.12 4.22
N TYR A 25 -2.81 -18.69 3.04
CA TYR A 25 -3.90 -19.35 2.32
C TYR A 25 -3.49 -19.73 0.90
N ARG A 26 -3.81 -20.98 0.53
CA ARG A 26 -3.65 -21.50 -0.85
C ARG A 26 -4.98 -21.58 -1.61
N SER A 27 -6.08 -21.29 -0.95
CA SER A 27 -7.44 -21.36 -1.50
C SER A 27 -8.16 -20.04 -1.27
N PRO A 28 -8.55 -19.32 -2.33
CA PRO A 28 -9.33 -18.08 -2.22
C PRO A 28 -10.62 -18.25 -1.41
N ILE A 29 -11.31 -19.38 -1.58
CA ILE A 29 -12.55 -19.69 -0.85
C ILE A 29 -12.26 -19.86 0.64
N ASN A 30 -11.14 -20.50 1.01
CA ASN A 30 -10.77 -20.63 2.42
C ASN A 30 -10.41 -19.27 3.03
N ALA A 31 -9.66 -18.42 2.31
CA ALA A 31 -9.34 -17.07 2.77
C ALA A 31 -10.62 -16.25 3.02
N LEU A 32 -11.56 -16.25 2.06
CA LEU A 32 -12.87 -15.59 2.23
C LEU A 32 -13.63 -16.13 3.43
N HIS A 33 -13.67 -17.44 3.61
CA HIS A 33 -14.36 -18.06 4.74
C HIS A 33 -13.78 -17.61 6.09
N GLN A 34 -12.45 -17.51 6.22
CA GLN A 34 -11.79 -17.03 7.43
C GLN A 34 -11.99 -15.53 7.67
N ILE A 35 -12.07 -14.72 6.61
CA ILE A 35 -12.42 -13.30 6.73
C ILE A 35 -13.84 -13.18 7.31
N ILE A 36 -14.79 -14.01 6.87
CA ILE A 36 -16.20 -13.91 7.25
C ILE A 36 -16.47 -14.46 8.66
N ILE A 37 -15.81 -15.54 9.08
CA ILE A 37 -16.03 -16.14 10.41
C ILE A 37 -15.38 -15.28 11.49
N VAL A 38 -16.11 -15.00 12.57
CA VAL A 38 -15.58 -14.35 13.78
C VAL A 38 -14.57 -15.27 14.46
N ALA A 39 -13.29 -14.91 14.40
CA ALA A 39 -12.25 -15.50 15.22
C ALA A 39 -12.02 -14.66 16.50
N SER A 40 -11.45 -15.30 17.52
CA SER A 40 -11.14 -14.75 18.85
C SER A 40 -10.35 -13.42 18.83
N CYS A 41 -10.13 -12.83 20.00
CA CYS A 41 -9.49 -11.51 20.20
C CYS A 41 -8.19 -11.25 19.40
N ASP A 42 -7.43 -12.29 19.02
CA ASP A 42 -6.22 -12.23 18.18
C ASP A 42 -6.52 -12.54 16.71
N ASP A 43 -7.47 -11.82 16.11
CA ASP A 43 -7.88 -12.03 14.73
C ASP A 43 -6.97 -11.30 13.73
N PRO A 44 -6.14 -12.02 12.94
CA PRO A 44 -5.22 -11.41 11.98
C PRO A 44 -5.92 -10.82 10.75
N LEU A 45 -7.23 -11.07 10.57
CA LEU A 45 -8.02 -10.60 9.44
C LEU A 45 -9.08 -9.58 9.84
N ARG A 46 -8.88 -8.93 11.00
CA ARG A 46 -9.87 -8.05 11.62
C ARG A 46 -10.25 -6.89 10.71
N ASN A 47 -9.28 -6.26 10.05
CA ASN A 47 -9.56 -5.09 9.22
C ASN A 47 -10.27 -5.48 7.92
N LEU A 48 -9.86 -6.58 7.28
CA LEU A 48 -10.56 -7.11 6.10
C LEU A 48 -11.97 -7.60 6.44
N ARG A 49 -12.18 -8.16 7.64
CA ARG A 49 -13.51 -8.52 8.10
C ARG A 49 -14.38 -7.27 8.32
N ALA A 50 -13.85 -6.27 9.01
CA ALA A 50 -14.56 -5.00 9.20
C ALA A 50 -14.95 -4.40 7.85
N LYS A 51 -14.02 -4.36 6.89
CA LYS A 51 -14.29 -3.93 5.53
C LYS A 51 -15.40 -4.72 4.86
N TYR A 52 -15.38 -6.06 4.94
CA TYR A 52 -16.41 -6.91 4.35
C TYR A 52 -17.82 -6.57 4.87
N PHE A 53 -17.96 -6.19 6.14
CA PHE A 53 -19.24 -5.77 6.71
C PHE A 53 -19.62 -4.31 6.42
N GLU A 54 -18.66 -3.47 6.02
CA GLU A 54 -18.89 -2.06 5.68
C GLU A 54 -19.16 -1.83 4.19
N ILE A 55 -18.62 -2.67 3.31
CA ILE A 55 -18.81 -2.54 1.87
C ILE A 55 -20.28 -2.75 1.49
N LYS A 56 -20.69 -2.11 0.39
CA LYS A 56 -22.02 -2.32 -0.17
C LYS A 56 -22.07 -3.65 -0.92
N HIS A 57 -23.28 -4.16 -1.11
CA HIS A 57 -23.49 -5.39 -1.90
C HIS A 57 -22.93 -5.29 -3.33
N GLU A 58 -22.94 -4.10 -3.94
CA GLU A 58 -22.35 -3.84 -5.27
C GLU A 58 -20.82 -4.06 -5.31
N ASP A 59 -20.15 -3.88 -4.18
CA ASP A 59 -18.69 -4.00 -4.05
C ASP A 59 -18.25 -5.42 -3.62
N GLU A 60 -19.20 -6.29 -3.26
CA GLU A 60 -18.90 -7.63 -2.73
C GLU A 60 -18.13 -8.49 -3.73
N PHE A 61 -18.52 -8.44 -5.01
CA PHE A 61 -17.82 -9.14 -6.08
C PHE A 61 -16.40 -8.61 -6.29
N ASP A 62 -16.21 -7.30 -6.13
CA ASP A 62 -14.91 -6.66 -6.28
C ASP A 62 -13.99 -6.99 -5.10
N PHE A 63 -14.52 -7.04 -3.88
CA PHE A 63 -13.84 -7.56 -2.71
C PHE A 63 -13.39 -9.01 -2.93
N MET A 64 -14.29 -9.90 -3.34
CA MET A 64 -13.96 -11.30 -3.63
C MET A 64 -12.89 -11.44 -4.73
N THR A 65 -12.97 -10.60 -5.77
CA THR A 65 -11.97 -10.56 -6.84
C THR A 65 -10.59 -10.16 -6.30
N ASP A 66 -10.53 -9.17 -5.43
CA ASP A 66 -9.30 -8.70 -4.80
C ASP A 66 -8.69 -9.76 -3.88
N ILE A 67 -9.49 -10.44 -3.05
CA ILE A 67 -9.04 -11.58 -2.24
C ILE A 67 -8.48 -12.70 -3.11
N ASN A 68 -9.17 -13.07 -4.18
CA ASN A 68 -8.68 -14.07 -5.12
C ASN A 68 -7.33 -13.65 -5.73
N ASN A 69 -7.21 -12.40 -6.17
CA ASN A 69 -5.97 -11.91 -6.74
C ASN A 69 -4.83 -11.85 -5.72
N ALA A 70 -5.12 -11.51 -4.46
CA ALA A 70 -4.16 -11.50 -3.37
C ALA A 70 -3.65 -12.92 -3.07
N VAL A 71 -4.55 -13.88 -2.87
CA VAL A 71 -4.22 -15.30 -2.61
C VAL A 71 -3.45 -15.92 -3.76
N MET A 72 -3.84 -15.65 -5.01
CA MET A 72 -3.17 -16.18 -6.20
C MET A 72 -1.84 -15.46 -6.52
N GLY A 73 -1.48 -14.43 -5.76
CA GLY A 73 -0.28 -13.63 -6.01
C GLY A 73 -0.35 -12.85 -7.34
N THR A 74 -1.55 -12.56 -7.86
CA THR A 74 -1.76 -11.74 -9.06
C THR A 74 -2.09 -10.29 -8.74
N ALA A 75 -2.37 -9.94 -7.49
CA ALA A 75 -2.67 -8.56 -7.09
C ALA A 75 -1.46 -7.62 -7.26
N VAL A 76 -1.73 -6.41 -7.75
CA VAL A 76 -0.84 -5.26 -7.70
C VAL A 76 -1.28 -4.41 -6.52
N PHE A 77 -0.52 -4.50 -5.44
CA PHE A 77 -0.72 -3.65 -4.28
C PHE A 77 -0.28 -2.22 -4.61
N PRO A 78 -0.98 -1.18 -4.15
CA PRO A 78 -0.47 0.17 -4.21
C PRO A 78 0.90 0.19 -3.51
N ASN A 79 1.89 0.72 -4.23
CA ASN A 79 3.24 0.79 -3.70
C ASN A 79 3.25 1.70 -2.48
N LYS A 80 4.02 1.32 -1.45
CA LYS A 80 4.33 2.25 -0.36
C LYS A 80 5.10 3.39 -1.00
N LEU A 81 4.55 4.61 -0.90
CA LEU A 81 5.26 5.79 -1.33
C LEU A 81 6.09 6.34 -0.19
N TYR A 82 7.22 6.89 -0.56
CA TYR A 82 8.19 7.50 0.32
C TYR A 82 8.50 8.89 -0.20
N ILE A 83 8.86 9.75 0.74
CA ILE A 83 9.57 10.99 0.46
C ILE A 83 11.01 10.81 0.92
N VAL A 84 11.93 11.57 0.33
CA VAL A 84 13.28 11.73 0.89
C VAL A 84 13.24 12.94 1.81
N HIS A 85 13.50 12.73 3.10
CA HIS A 85 13.48 13.77 4.14
C HIS A 85 14.77 13.73 4.96
N ASP A 86 15.58 14.77 4.84
CA ASP A 86 16.67 15.01 5.80
C ASP A 86 16.14 15.80 6.99
N THR A 87 16.07 15.11 8.11
CA THR A 87 15.60 15.66 9.38
C THR A 87 16.59 16.66 9.99
N ASN A 88 17.88 16.63 9.63
CA ASN A 88 18.87 17.59 10.14
C ASN A 88 18.63 18.99 9.58
N THR A 89 18.20 19.07 8.31
CA THR A 89 17.93 20.33 7.60
C THR A 89 16.44 20.57 7.37
N ASN A 90 15.57 19.68 7.85
CA ASN A 90 14.12 19.67 7.62
C ASN A 90 13.76 19.89 6.14
N SER A 91 14.49 19.22 5.25
CA SER A 91 14.41 19.42 3.80
C SER A 91 14.00 18.15 3.08
N VAL A 92 13.26 18.34 1.99
CA VAL A 92 12.70 17.28 1.15
C VAL A 92 12.99 17.53 -0.33
N ILE A 93 12.80 16.47 -1.13
CA ILE A 93 12.87 16.56 -2.59
C ILE A 93 11.50 16.93 -3.16
N TYR A 94 11.47 17.94 -4.03
CA TYR A 94 10.29 18.38 -4.78
C TYR A 94 10.59 18.52 -6.27
N HIS A 95 9.52 18.67 -7.06
CA HIS A 95 9.62 18.92 -8.50
C HIS A 95 9.62 20.42 -8.77
N ASP A 96 10.65 20.91 -9.46
CA ASP A 96 10.71 22.25 -10.02
C ASP A 96 10.03 22.23 -11.38
N ASP A 97 8.77 22.68 -11.43
CA ASP A 97 7.98 22.69 -12.67
C ASP A 97 8.54 23.63 -13.74
N ILE A 98 9.32 24.66 -13.36
CA ILE A 98 9.90 25.62 -14.30
C ILE A 98 11.08 24.99 -15.04
N ASN A 99 11.94 24.28 -14.31
CA ASN A 99 13.16 23.70 -14.86
C ASN A 99 13.07 22.19 -15.09
N ASN A 100 11.90 21.59 -14.82
CA ASN A 100 11.60 20.16 -14.94
C ASN A 100 12.67 19.25 -14.29
N LYS A 101 13.02 19.56 -13.04
CA LYS A 101 14.08 18.86 -12.29
C LYS A 101 13.69 18.62 -10.84
N LEU A 102 14.32 17.64 -10.21
CA LEU A 102 14.23 17.41 -8.78
C LEU A 102 15.19 18.33 -8.03
N ILE A 103 14.72 18.98 -6.98
CA ILE A 103 15.53 19.85 -6.12
C ILE A 103 15.20 19.67 -4.64
N TRP A 104 16.13 20.09 -3.80
CA TRP A 104 16.07 20.04 -2.34
C TRP A 104 15.58 21.38 -1.77
N ALA A 105 14.58 21.37 -0.89
CA ALA A 105 14.12 22.55 -0.15
C ALA A 105 13.41 22.21 1.15
N PRO A 106 13.18 23.19 2.04
CA PRO A 106 12.44 22.99 3.28
C PRO A 106 11.02 22.45 3.07
N LEU A 107 10.60 21.51 3.93
CA LEU A 107 9.29 20.85 3.88
C LEU A 107 8.09 21.80 4.07
N CYS A 108 8.30 23.00 4.61
CA CYS A 108 7.22 23.93 4.94
C CYS A 108 6.53 24.59 3.74
N PHE A 109 7.15 24.63 2.56
CA PHE A 109 6.63 25.40 1.42
C PHE A 109 6.15 24.55 0.24
N TYR A 110 6.61 23.29 0.14
CA TYR A 110 6.47 22.51 -1.08
C TYR A 110 5.83 21.15 -0.82
N ARG A 111 5.11 20.64 -1.82
CA ARG A 111 4.64 19.25 -1.83
C ARG A 111 5.80 18.35 -2.21
N PRO A 112 6.29 17.48 -1.31
CA PRO A 112 7.37 16.58 -1.64
C PRO A 112 6.95 15.60 -2.72
N VAL A 113 7.91 15.22 -3.57
CA VAL A 113 7.72 14.16 -4.55
C VAL A 113 7.56 12.84 -3.79
N LYS A 114 6.54 12.07 -4.16
CA LYS A 114 6.26 10.76 -3.60
C LYS A 114 6.60 9.71 -4.66
N ASN A 115 7.53 8.81 -4.35
CA ASN A 115 7.91 7.69 -5.21
C ASN A 115 8.04 6.41 -4.39
N THR A 116 8.15 5.27 -5.05
CA THR A 116 8.51 4.01 -4.38
C THR A 116 9.92 4.05 -3.81
N LYS A 117 10.20 3.17 -2.84
CA LYS A 117 11.57 3.00 -2.33
C LYS A 117 12.53 2.66 -3.46
N GLU A 118 12.14 1.76 -4.35
CA GLU A 118 12.96 1.29 -5.47
C GLU A 118 13.28 2.41 -6.45
N GLU A 119 12.32 3.28 -6.77
CA GLU A 119 12.53 4.45 -7.63
C GLU A 119 13.47 5.47 -6.98
N TRP A 120 13.33 5.73 -5.67
CA TRP A 120 14.26 6.62 -4.97
C TRP A 120 15.69 6.10 -4.94
N LEU A 121 15.86 4.80 -4.65
CA LEU A 121 17.18 4.19 -4.59
C LEU A 121 17.82 4.03 -5.98
N ALA A 122 17.01 3.95 -7.05
CA ALA A 122 17.51 4.00 -8.42
C ALA A 122 18.06 5.38 -8.80
N ILE A 123 17.52 6.47 -8.21
CA ILE A 123 18.06 7.82 -8.37
C ILE A 123 19.35 7.98 -7.55
N ASN A 124 19.31 7.65 -6.26
CA ASN A 124 20.47 7.72 -5.38
C ASN A 124 20.33 6.74 -4.19
N PRO A 125 21.19 5.70 -4.08
CA PRO A 125 21.18 4.77 -2.96
C PRO A 125 21.38 5.43 -1.59
N ALA A 126 22.04 6.60 -1.53
CA ALA A 126 22.26 7.33 -0.28
C ALA A 126 20.97 7.90 0.33
N TYR A 127 19.83 7.85 -0.39
CA TYR A 127 18.53 8.25 0.14
C TYR A 127 17.94 7.24 1.13
N GLU A 128 18.41 5.99 1.16
CA GLU A 128 17.84 4.95 2.02
C GLU A 128 17.60 5.36 3.48
N PRO A 129 18.56 5.96 4.22
CA PRO A 129 18.34 6.40 5.60
C PRO A 129 17.39 7.58 5.74
N MET A 130 17.07 8.28 4.66
CA MET A 130 16.19 9.46 4.62
C MET A 130 14.79 9.13 4.09
N LEU A 131 14.49 7.87 3.79
CA LEU A 131 13.18 7.48 3.28
C LEU A 131 12.13 7.48 4.40
N GLU A 132 11.20 8.42 4.31
CA GLU A 132 10.03 8.49 5.19
C GLU A 132 8.82 7.96 4.43
N LYS A 133 8.19 6.91 4.99
CA LYS A 133 6.97 6.34 4.43
C LYS A 133 5.84 7.35 4.60
N VAL A 134 5.17 7.69 3.50
CA VAL A 134 3.99 8.57 3.52
C VAL A 134 2.75 7.77 3.14
N GLU A 135 1.63 8.08 3.80
CA GLU A 135 0.33 7.56 3.38
C GLU A 135 -0.11 8.24 2.07
N ASN A 136 -0.82 7.48 1.23
CA ASN A 136 -1.36 7.99 -0.02
C ASN A 136 -2.46 9.00 0.23
#